data_AF-A0A7X3VKV2-F1
#
_entry.id   AF-A0A7X3VKV2-F1
#
_cell.length_a   1.000
_cell.length_b   1.000
_cell.length_c   1.000
_cell.angle_alpha   90.00
_cell.angle_beta   90.00
_cell.angle_gamma   90.00
#
_symmetry.space_group_name_H-M   'P 1'
#
loop_
_entity.id
_entity.type
_entity.pdbx_description
1 polymer ?
#
loop_
_entity_poly.entity_id
_entity_poly.type
_entity_poly.pdbx_seq_one_letter_code
_entity_poly.pdbx_strand_id
1 'polypeptide(L)'
;MKFKLISCLILCVIVGLAFSVSMEAFGADDTHHGHGVDGAKLPIWSIIPFVGILLSIAIFPLVFDSHFLVHHGGKMSLVWASVFAIPYLIAFRGAAFYDILHIYLLDYIPFILLLWGLFTVAGGILVRGTLRGTPILNTLLLLIGTVIASWVGTTGASMLLIRPLIRANAYRKNKVHLIVFFIFLVSNIGGSLTPIGDPPLFLGFLRGVPFFWTTTALLPHMLLISVILLILFFIFDTLMFKREGGVVPDDGTNEPVRVEGLFNLVFLFGIIAAVLMSGTFKWGEVNILGVHVYWQNIAREALIILMGLLSLKYTPFSGELRQSNEFSWEPIEEVAKVFAGIFMTIIPALAILKAGEEGALAGLIGAMQQ
;
A
#
# COMPACT_ATOMS: atom_id res chain seq x y z
N MET A 1 4.97 -23.05 10.92
CA MET A 1 3.96 -22.02 11.28
C MET A 1 4.07 -21.53 12.73
N LYS A 2 4.18 -22.42 13.74
CA LYS A 2 4.39 -22.01 15.15
C LYS A 2 5.66 -21.17 15.38
N PHE A 3 6.75 -21.47 14.68
CA PHE A 3 8.04 -20.77 14.85
C PHE A 3 8.02 -19.30 14.39
N LYS A 4 7.28 -18.94 13.33
CA LYS A 4 7.16 -17.55 12.85
C LYS A 4 6.28 -16.68 13.76
N LEU A 5 5.20 -17.26 14.30
CA LEU A 5 4.33 -16.57 15.27
C LEU A 5 5.05 -16.34 16.61
N ILE A 6 5.81 -17.35 17.06
CA ILE A 6 6.68 -17.26 18.25
C ILE A 6 7.79 -16.24 18.00
N SER A 7 8.39 -16.18 16.80
CA SER A 7 9.41 -15.18 16.47
C SER A 7 8.86 -13.75 16.42
N CYS A 8 7.59 -13.57 16.02
CA CYS A 8 6.92 -12.27 16.05
C CYS A 8 6.57 -11.85 17.49
N LEU A 9 6.10 -12.81 18.32
CA LEU A 9 5.83 -12.56 19.74
C LEU A 9 7.13 -12.26 20.51
N ILE A 10 8.21 -12.98 20.22
CA ILE A 10 9.55 -12.75 20.78
C ILE A 10 10.09 -11.40 20.29
N LEU A 11 9.86 -10.99 19.04
CA LEU A 11 10.23 -9.67 18.56
C LEU A 11 9.43 -8.57 19.29
N CYS A 12 8.12 -8.73 19.48
CA CYS A 12 7.31 -7.81 20.27
C CYS A 12 7.74 -7.74 21.74
N VAL A 13 8.15 -8.86 22.33
CA VAL A 13 8.65 -8.94 23.72
C VAL A 13 10.06 -8.36 23.83
N ILE A 14 10.96 -8.60 22.88
CA ILE A 14 12.30 -7.99 22.83
C ILE A 14 12.21 -6.49 22.58
N VAL A 15 11.31 -6.05 21.70
CA VAL A 15 11.00 -4.63 21.51
C VAL A 15 10.46 -4.06 22.83
N GLY A 16 9.49 -4.72 23.47
CA GLY A 16 8.95 -4.31 24.78
C GLY A 16 9.99 -4.28 25.92
N LEU A 17 10.95 -5.20 25.95
CA LEU A 17 12.04 -5.24 26.93
C LEU A 17 13.13 -4.20 26.61
N ALA A 18 13.43 -3.95 25.34
CA ALA A 18 14.29 -2.82 24.94
C ALA A 18 13.65 -1.46 25.26
N PHE A 19 12.30 -1.37 25.23
CA PHE A 19 11.53 -0.23 25.72
C PHE A 19 11.62 -0.03 27.24
N SER A 20 11.91 -1.09 28.00
CA SER A 20 12.02 -1.03 29.46
C SER A 20 13.37 -0.51 29.93
N VAL A 21 14.44 -0.79 29.16
CA VAL A 21 15.83 -0.47 29.55
C VAL A 21 16.22 0.98 29.21
N SER A 22 15.49 1.67 28.33
CA SER A 22 15.78 3.06 27.94
C SER A 22 15.09 4.14 28.78
N MET A 23 14.22 3.76 29.74
CA MET A 23 13.44 4.71 30.55
C MET A 23 14.27 5.53 31.55
N GLU A 24 15.48 5.07 31.91
CA GLU A 24 16.30 5.74 32.93
C GLU A 24 17.26 6.82 32.37
N ALA A 25 17.43 6.92 31.04
CA ALA A 25 18.47 7.77 30.43
C ALA A 25 17.98 9.11 29.83
N PHE A 26 16.67 9.37 29.78
CA PHE A 26 16.10 10.52 29.04
C PHE A 26 15.28 11.49 29.91
N GLY A 27 15.73 11.72 31.15
CA GLY A 27 15.23 12.81 31.98
C GLY A 27 16.15 14.03 31.93
N ALA A 28 15.87 14.98 31.02
CA ALA A 28 16.16 16.43 31.11
C ALA A 28 16.30 17.02 29.69
N ASP A 29 15.29 17.72 29.18
CA ASP A 29 15.26 19.19 29.15
C ASP A 29 13.95 19.64 28.47
N ASP A 30 13.02 20.17 29.26
CA ASP A 30 11.78 20.77 28.80
C ASP A 30 12.07 22.20 28.32
N THR A 31 12.00 22.43 27.01
CA THR A 31 11.79 23.79 26.46
C THR A 31 10.76 23.75 25.32
N HIS A 32 9.72 24.56 25.50
CA HIS A 32 8.59 24.73 24.60
C HIS A 32 9.00 25.27 23.21
N HIS A 33 9.28 24.36 22.28
CA HIS A 33 9.23 24.59 20.83
C HIS A 33 8.60 23.35 20.19
N GLY A 34 7.85 23.51 19.09
CA GLY A 34 7.13 22.42 18.43
C GLY A 34 8.00 21.16 18.34
N HIS A 35 7.46 20.01 18.77
CA HIS A 35 8.26 18.83 19.10
C HIS A 35 9.10 18.23 17.95
N GLY A 36 8.96 18.73 16.71
CA GLY A 36 9.69 18.27 15.53
C GLY A 36 10.69 19.29 14.98
N VAL A 37 11.54 18.84 14.06
CA VAL A 37 12.52 19.69 13.37
C VAL A 37 11.82 20.67 12.42
N ASP A 38 12.19 21.94 12.51
CA ASP A 38 11.72 22.98 11.61
C ASP A 38 12.18 22.73 10.17
N GLY A 39 11.23 22.51 9.26
CA GLY A 39 11.47 22.23 7.85
C GLY A 39 12.12 23.36 7.08
N ALA A 40 11.99 24.61 7.55
CA ALA A 40 12.67 25.77 6.94
C ALA A 40 14.19 25.69 7.08
N LYS A 41 14.69 24.96 8.09
CA LYS A 41 16.12 24.78 8.36
C LYS A 41 16.72 23.58 7.63
N LEU A 42 15.90 22.77 6.97
CA LEU A 42 16.36 21.58 6.26
C LEU A 42 16.78 21.93 4.82
N PRO A 43 18.04 21.65 4.44
CA PRO A 43 18.48 21.89 3.08
C PRO A 43 17.89 20.85 2.12
N ILE A 44 17.69 21.21 0.84
CA ILE A 44 17.08 20.34 -0.19
C ILE A 44 17.80 18.98 -0.31
N TRP A 45 19.13 18.97 -0.16
CA TRP A 45 19.92 17.76 -0.27
C TRP A 45 19.57 16.70 0.78
N SER A 46 18.87 17.07 1.86
CA SER A 46 18.34 16.11 2.84
C SER A 46 17.32 15.13 2.25
N ILE A 47 16.74 15.44 1.08
CA ILE A 47 15.80 14.57 0.35
C ILE A 47 16.54 13.50 -0.49
N ILE A 48 17.87 13.58 -0.65
CA ILE A 48 18.65 12.62 -1.47
C ILE A 48 18.41 11.16 -1.06
N PRO A 49 18.37 10.77 0.23
CA PRO A 49 18.10 9.38 0.62
C PRO A 49 16.72 8.89 0.17
N PHE A 50 15.71 9.77 0.16
CA PHE A 50 14.36 9.45 -0.32
C PHE A 50 14.35 9.21 -1.83
N VAL A 51 15.00 10.09 -2.61
CA VAL A 51 15.14 9.89 -4.05
C VAL A 51 15.96 8.62 -4.34
N GLY A 52 17.00 8.38 -3.55
CA GLY A 52 17.88 7.23 -3.66
C GLY A 52 17.14 5.90 -3.48
N ILE A 53 16.27 5.78 -2.46
CA ILE A 53 15.49 4.56 -2.27
C ILE A 53 14.46 4.37 -3.40
N LEU A 54 13.79 5.42 -3.87
CA LEU A 54 12.85 5.34 -4.99
C LEU A 54 13.52 4.90 -6.30
N LEU A 55 14.68 5.48 -6.61
CA LEU A 55 15.48 5.09 -7.77
C LEU A 55 16.00 3.65 -7.64
N SER A 56 16.37 3.23 -6.43
CA SER A 56 16.83 1.85 -6.19
C SER A 56 15.71 0.83 -6.48
N ILE A 57 14.48 1.12 -6.04
CA ILE A 57 13.29 0.28 -6.31
C ILE A 57 12.99 0.23 -7.82
N ALA A 58 13.14 1.35 -8.53
CA ALA A 58 12.86 1.42 -9.96
C ALA A 58 13.95 0.78 -10.83
N ILE A 59 15.22 0.87 -10.44
CA ILE A 59 16.36 0.51 -11.30
C ILE A 59 16.94 -0.87 -10.96
N PHE A 60 17.08 -1.21 -9.68
CA PHE A 60 17.80 -2.44 -9.29
C PHE A 60 17.13 -3.74 -9.78
N PRO A 61 15.79 -3.88 -9.80
CA PRO A 61 15.14 -5.05 -10.39
C PRO A 61 15.40 -5.21 -11.89
N LEU A 62 15.64 -4.09 -12.61
CA LEU A 62 15.94 -4.11 -14.04
C LEU A 62 17.41 -4.43 -14.32
N VAL A 63 18.33 -3.99 -13.43
CA VAL A 63 19.78 -4.12 -13.64
C VAL A 63 20.34 -5.45 -13.12
N PHE A 64 19.87 -5.92 -11.96
CA PHE A 64 20.39 -7.12 -11.33
C PHE A 64 19.56 -8.35 -11.66
N ASP A 65 18.37 -8.44 -11.06
CA ASP A 65 17.39 -9.48 -11.30
C ASP A 65 16.03 -9.07 -10.70
N SER A 66 14.95 -9.59 -11.27
CA SER A 66 13.58 -9.47 -10.79
C SER A 66 13.37 -9.87 -9.33
N HIS A 67 14.16 -10.82 -8.80
CA HIS A 67 14.09 -11.23 -7.39
C HIS A 67 15.01 -10.43 -6.45
N PHE A 68 15.68 -9.38 -6.94
CA PHE A 68 16.58 -8.58 -6.11
C PHE A 68 15.89 -8.02 -4.86
N LEU A 69 14.68 -7.45 -5.02
CA LEU A 69 13.95 -6.84 -3.90
C LEU A 69 13.49 -7.86 -2.87
N VAL A 70 13.09 -9.06 -3.30
CA VAL A 70 12.74 -10.16 -2.41
C VAL A 70 13.90 -10.49 -1.46
N HIS A 71 15.11 -10.59 -2.01
CA HIS A 71 16.29 -11.01 -1.25
C HIS A 71 17.00 -9.86 -0.52
N HIS A 72 17.00 -8.66 -1.10
CA HIS A 72 17.83 -7.53 -0.67
C HIS A 72 17.04 -6.26 -0.35
N GLY A 73 15.72 -6.22 -0.56
CA GLY A 73 14.91 -5.03 -0.32
C GLY A 73 14.99 -4.52 1.12
N GLY A 74 15.01 -5.43 2.09
CA GLY A 74 15.21 -5.04 3.50
C GLY A 74 16.59 -4.45 3.79
N LYS A 75 17.66 -4.98 3.16
CA LYS A 75 19.02 -4.44 3.31
C LYS A 75 19.13 -3.07 2.65
N MET A 76 18.57 -2.93 1.45
CA MET A 76 18.50 -1.67 0.70
C MET A 76 17.79 -0.59 1.50
N SER A 77 16.60 -0.89 2.05
CA SER A 77 15.87 0.03 2.92
C SER A 77 16.67 0.41 4.16
N LEU A 78 17.33 -0.55 4.80
CA LEU A 78 18.13 -0.29 5.99
C LEU A 78 19.32 0.62 5.68
N VAL A 79 19.98 0.45 4.53
CA VAL A 79 21.08 1.32 4.10
C VAL A 79 20.59 2.75 3.90
N TRP A 80 19.55 2.97 3.09
CA TRP A 80 19.02 4.32 2.85
C TRP A 80 18.44 4.97 4.11
N ALA A 81 17.72 4.19 4.92
CA ALA A 81 17.20 4.63 6.21
C ALA A 81 18.34 5.06 7.14
N SER A 82 19.44 4.30 7.20
CA SER A 82 20.58 4.63 8.07
C SER A 82 21.34 5.86 7.59
N VAL A 83 21.52 6.00 6.26
CA VAL A 83 22.15 7.17 5.63
C VAL A 83 21.41 8.46 5.99
N PHE A 84 20.09 8.41 6.13
CA PHE A 84 19.30 9.55 6.60
C PHE A 84 19.26 9.66 8.14
N ALA A 85 18.86 8.60 8.83
CA ALA A 85 18.52 8.64 10.25
C ALA A 85 19.73 8.93 11.15
N ILE A 86 20.92 8.40 10.82
CA ILE A 86 22.12 8.59 11.65
C ILE A 86 22.54 10.07 11.69
N PRO A 87 22.81 10.75 10.57
CA PRO A 87 23.11 12.18 10.58
C PRO A 87 22.00 13.03 11.22
N TYR A 88 20.74 12.66 10.96
CA TYR A 88 19.58 13.41 11.43
C TYR A 88 19.45 13.36 12.96
N LEU A 89 19.61 12.17 13.56
CA LEU A 89 19.63 11.99 15.02
C LEU A 89 20.84 12.68 15.67
N ILE A 90 22.00 12.66 15.03
CA ILE A 90 23.20 13.34 15.55
C ILE A 90 22.98 14.87 15.56
N ALA A 91 22.39 15.42 14.49
CA ALA A 91 22.20 16.86 14.34
C ALA A 91 21.07 17.42 15.22
N PHE A 92 19.92 16.74 15.29
CA PHE A 92 18.70 17.29 15.90
C PHE A 92 18.22 16.54 17.16
N ARG A 93 18.87 15.44 17.52
CA ARG A 93 18.66 14.70 18.78
C ARG A 93 17.19 14.39 19.06
N GLY A 94 16.63 14.93 20.15
CA GLY A 94 15.26 14.65 20.60
C GLY A 94 14.19 15.02 19.58
N ALA A 95 14.37 16.12 18.83
CA ALA A 95 13.42 16.52 17.79
C ALA A 95 13.43 15.52 16.61
N ALA A 96 14.60 15.05 16.19
CA ALA A 96 14.70 14.01 15.17
C ALA A 96 14.10 12.69 15.65
N PHE A 97 14.31 12.33 16.91
CA PHE A 97 13.69 11.14 17.49
C PHE A 97 12.17 11.24 17.51
N TYR A 98 11.63 12.40 17.89
CA TYR A 98 10.20 12.67 17.85
C TYR A 98 9.64 12.57 16.43
N ASP A 99 10.30 13.15 15.43
CA ASP A 99 9.83 13.09 14.03
C ASP A 99 9.83 11.65 13.48
N ILE A 100 10.86 10.87 13.79
CA ILE A 100 10.92 9.44 13.46
C ILE A 100 9.81 8.68 14.17
N LEU A 101 9.59 8.93 15.46
CA LEU A 101 8.54 8.26 16.20
C LEU A 101 7.15 8.62 15.65
N HIS A 102 6.93 9.90 15.35
CA HIS A 102 5.70 10.43 14.79
C HIS A 102 5.38 9.78 13.44
N ILE A 103 6.34 9.74 12.50
CA ILE A 103 6.11 9.13 11.18
C ILE A 103 5.82 7.62 11.30
N TYR A 104 6.49 6.92 12.21
CA TYR A 104 6.27 5.49 12.37
C TYR A 104 4.94 5.14 13.04
N LEU A 105 4.57 5.87 14.10
CA LEU A 105 3.33 5.64 14.85
C LEU A 105 2.09 6.08 14.08
N LEU A 106 2.12 7.27 13.47
CA LEU A 106 0.92 7.84 12.85
C LEU A 106 0.77 7.52 11.37
N ASP A 107 1.87 7.22 10.66
CA ASP A 107 1.81 6.95 9.23
C ASP A 107 2.16 5.50 8.88
N TYR A 108 3.37 5.02 9.18
CA TYR A 108 3.83 3.70 8.72
C TYR A 108 3.06 2.52 9.33
N ILE A 109 2.84 2.50 10.65
CA ILE A 109 2.10 1.41 11.31
C ILE A 109 0.66 1.33 10.81
N PRO A 110 -0.13 2.42 10.79
CA PRO A 110 -1.48 2.40 10.23
C PRO A 110 -1.49 1.97 8.77
N PHE A 111 -0.52 2.44 8.00
CA PHE A 111 -0.35 2.09 6.59
C PHE A 111 -0.15 0.58 6.40
N ILE A 112 0.82 -0.03 7.09
CA ILE A 112 1.11 -1.45 6.90
C ILE A 112 0.00 -2.35 7.46
N LEU A 113 -0.66 -1.94 8.54
CA LEU A 113 -1.82 -2.66 9.08
C LEU A 113 -3.00 -2.65 8.11
N LEU A 114 -3.27 -1.51 7.46
CA LEU A 114 -4.32 -1.42 6.43
C LEU A 114 -3.99 -2.34 5.25
N LEU A 115 -2.78 -2.24 4.70
CA LEU A 115 -2.38 -3.09 3.57
C LEU A 115 -2.41 -4.57 3.94
N TRP A 116 -1.92 -4.94 5.12
CA TRP A 116 -1.98 -6.30 5.62
C TRP A 116 -3.42 -6.79 5.73
N GLY A 117 -4.32 -5.97 6.27
CA GLY A 117 -5.74 -6.30 6.42
C GLY A 117 -6.41 -6.54 5.06
N LEU A 118 -6.27 -5.59 4.14
CA LEU A 118 -6.83 -5.69 2.79
C LEU A 118 -6.27 -6.89 2.02
N PHE A 119 -4.95 -7.06 2.02
CA PHE A 119 -4.27 -8.18 1.37
C PHE A 119 -4.72 -9.53 1.94
N THR A 120 -4.77 -9.64 3.27
CA THR A 120 -5.18 -10.87 3.95
C THR A 120 -6.63 -11.21 3.63
N VAL A 121 -7.55 -10.26 3.74
CA VAL A 121 -8.98 -10.48 3.51
C VAL A 121 -9.26 -10.79 2.03
N ALA A 122 -8.69 -10.00 1.11
CA ALA A 122 -8.86 -10.21 -0.33
C ALA A 122 -8.31 -11.57 -0.77
N GLY A 123 -7.22 -12.05 -0.17
CA GLY A 123 -6.65 -13.35 -0.50
C GLY A 123 -7.52 -14.55 -0.13
N GLY A 124 -8.51 -14.36 0.74
CA GLY A 124 -9.51 -15.38 1.06
C GLY A 124 -10.69 -15.43 0.09
N ILE A 125 -10.76 -14.56 -0.92
CA ILE A 125 -11.80 -14.54 -1.95
C ILE A 125 -11.20 -15.13 -3.23
N LEU A 126 -11.87 -16.13 -3.81
CA LEU A 126 -11.38 -16.85 -4.98
C LEU A 126 -12.41 -16.78 -6.10
N VAL A 127 -11.98 -16.34 -7.29
CA VAL A 127 -12.79 -16.42 -8.49
C VAL A 127 -12.44 -17.73 -9.23
N ARG A 128 -13.40 -18.65 -9.27
CA ARG A 128 -13.36 -19.93 -10.03
C ARG A 128 -14.21 -19.84 -11.29
N GLY A 129 -13.97 -20.77 -12.21
CA GLY A 129 -14.68 -20.90 -13.48
C GLY A 129 -13.74 -20.83 -14.67
N THR A 130 -14.17 -21.41 -15.79
CA THR A 130 -13.42 -21.44 -17.04
C THR A 130 -13.67 -20.14 -17.80
N LEU A 131 -12.90 -19.11 -17.49
CA LEU A 131 -12.88 -17.87 -18.26
C LEU A 131 -12.05 -18.09 -19.52
N ARG A 132 -12.61 -17.76 -20.69
CA ARG A 132 -11.88 -17.83 -21.98
C ARG A 132 -11.52 -16.42 -22.45
N GLY A 133 -10.23 -16.10 -22.48
CA GLY A 133 -9.65 -14.77 -22.71
C GLY A 133 -9.88 -14.17 -24.10
N THR A 134 -11.13 -13.86 -24.42
CA THR A 134 -11.51 -13.04 -25.57
C THR A 134 -11.24 -11.56 -25.28
N PRO A 135 -11.01 -10.71 -26.32
CA PRO A 135 -10.81 -9.28 -26.11
C PRO A 135 -11.93 -8.61 -25.32
N ILE A 136 -13.19 -8.98 -25.56
CA ILE A 136 -14.33 -8.45 -24.83
C ILE A 136 -14.27 -8.86 -23.35
N LEU A 137 -14.00 -10.14 -23.07
CA LEU A 137 -13.94 -10.63 -21.69
C LEU A 137 -12.77 -9.98 -20.93
N ASN A 138 -11.60 -9.86 -21.55
CA ASN A 138 -10.45 -9.22 -20.94
C ASN A 138 -10.72 -7.74 -20.63
N THR A 139 -11.32 -7.00 -21.56
CA THR A 139 -11.72 -5.61 -21.33
C THR A 139 -12.73 -5.50 -20.19
N LEU A 140 -13.69 -6.42 -20.12
CA LEU A 140 -14.66 -6.46 -19.03
C LEU A 140 -14.00 -6.76 -17.68
N LEU A 141 -13.06 -7.70 -17.63
CA LEU A 141 -12.30 -8.01 -16.41
C LEU A 141 -11.49 -6.79 -15.94
N LEU A 142 -10.83 -6.07 -16.86
CA LEU A 142 -10.10 -4.84 -16.54
C LEU A 142 -11.04 -3.73 -16.06
N LEU A 143 -12.19 -3.55 -16.72
CA LEU A 143 -13.20 -2.57 -16.29
C LEU A 143 -13.71 -2.89 -14.88
N ILE A 144 -14.11 -4.13 -14.62
CA ILE A 144 -14.56 -4.57 -13.29
C ILE A 144 -13.46 -4.31 -12.26
N GLY A 145 -12.22 -4.72 -12.56
CA GLY A 145 -11.07 -4.49 -11.69
C GLY A 145 -10.84 -3.01 -11.37
N THR A 146 -10.92 -2.15 -12.38
CA THR A 146 -10.76 -0.71 -12.23
C THR A 146 -11.81 -0.13 -11.29
N VAL A 147 -13.08 -0.55 -11.44
CA VAL A 147 -14.19 -0.05 -10.62
C VAL A 147 -14.09 -0.56 -9.17
N ILE A 148 -13.79 -1.84 -8.97
CA ILE A 148 -13.74 -2.41 -7.62
C ILE A 148 -12.48 -2.01 -6.84
N ALA A 149 -11.39 -1.62 -7.52
CA ALA A 149 -10.12 -1.27 -6.89
C ALA A 149 -10.25 -0.11 -5.89
N SER A 150 -11.10 0.88 -6.17
CA SER A 150 -11.37 1.97 -5.24
C SER A 150 -12.10 1.55 -3.96
N TRP A 151 -12.76 0.39 -3.95
CA TRP A 151 -13.46 -0.10 -2.76
C TRP A 151 -12.67 -1.17 -2.02
N VAL A 152 -12.05 -2.09 -2.77
CA VAL A 152 -11.33 -3.24 -2.24
C VAL A 152 -9.85 -2.91 -1.95
N GLY A 153 -9.34 -1.80 -2.49
CA GLY A 153 -7.90 -1.53 -2.57
C GLY A 153 -7.30 -2.09 -3.86
N THR A 154 -6.35 -1.40 -4.47
CA THR A 154 -5.61 -1.89 -5.66
C THR A 154 -4.94 -3.23 -5.36
N THR A 155 -4.32 -3.38 -4.19
CA THR A 155 -3.71 -4.65 -3.77
C THR A 155 -4.73 -5.79 -3.71
N GLY A 156 -5.91 -5.54 -3.16
CA GLY A 156 -6.97 -6.54 -3.05
C GLY A 156 -7.57 -6.88 -4.41
N ALA A 157 -7.94 -5.87 -5.21
CA ALA A 157 -8.45 -6.07 -6.57
C ALA A 157 -7.45 -6.81 -7.47
N SER A 158 -6.16 -6.50 -7.36
CA SER A 158 -5.10 -7.19 -8.07
C SER A 158 -5.01 -8.66 -7.67
N MET A 159 -5.07 -8.95 -6.37
CA MET A 159 -5.07 -10.33 -5.88
C MET A 159 -6.28 -11.13 -6.36
N LEU A 160 -7.45 -10.51 -6.45
CA LEU A 160 -8.69 -11.14 -6.94
C LEU A 160 -8.63 -11.49 -8.43
N LEU A 161 -8.09 -10.60 -9.25
CA LEU A 161 -8.31 -10.63 -10.71
C LEU A 161 -7.09 -11.03 -11.53
N ILE A 162 -5.87 -10.90 -11.01
CA ILE A 162 -4.66 -11.20 -11.80
C ILE A 162 -4.60 -12.68 -12.20
N ARG A 163 -4.95 -13.58 -11.27
CA ARG A 163 -4.93 -15.03 -11.52
C ARG A 163 -6.02 -15.48 -12.49
N PRO A 164 -7.29 -15.05 -12.34
CA PRO A 164 -8.29 -15.26 -13.37
C PRO A 164 -7.85 -14.76 -14.75
N LEU A 165 -7.25 -13.57 -14.83
CA LEU A 165 -6.79 -13.00 -16.10
C LEU A 165 -5.67 -13.85 -16.74
N ILE A 166 -4.67 -14.25 -15.96
CA ILE A 166 -3.56 -15.09 -16.44
C ILE A 166 -4.07 -16.46 -16.89
N ARG A 167 -4.93 -17.11 -16.09
CA ARG A 167 -5.51 -18.42 -16.43
C ARG A 167 -6.37 -18.34 -17.69
N ALA A 168 -7.22 -17.30 -17.80
CA ALA A 168 -8.10 -17.11 -18.95
C ALA A 168 -7.34 -16.93 -20.27
N ASN A 169 -6.12 -16.42 -20.20
CA ASN A 169 -5.27 -16.15 -21.36
C ASN A 169 -4.09 -17.11 -21.45
N ALA A 170 -4.10 -18.24 -20.73
CA ALA A 170 -2.99 -19.19 -20.72
C ALA A 170 -2.68 -19.76 -22.12
N TYR A 171 -3.67 -19.86 -23.00
CA TYR A 171 -3.51 -20.34 -24.37
C TYR A 171 -3.03 -19.27 -25.37
N ARG A 172 -3.10 -17.98 -25.02
CA ARG A 172 -2.73 -16.86 -25.91
C ARG A 172 -1.21 -16.86 -26.15
N LYS A 173 -0.74 -16.31 -27.27
CA LYS A 173 0.71 -16.13 -27.50
C LYS A 173 1.20 -14.79 -26.95
N ASN A 174 0.50 -13.70 -27.27
CA ASN A 174 0.84 -12.37 -26.77
C ASN A 174 0.03 -12.09 -25.50
N LYS A 175 0.71 -11.99 -24.35
CA LYS A 175 0.06 -11.77 -23.04
C LYS A 175 0.58 -10.54 -22.30
N VAL A 176 1.70 -9.96 -22.75
CA VAL A 176 2.39 -8.88 -22.02
C VAL A 176 1.48 -7.65 -21.87
N HIS A 177 0.77 -7.26 -22.93
CA HIS A 177 -0.17 -6.12 -22.87
C HIS A 177 -1.29 -6.35 -21.86
N LEU A 178 -1.78 -7.59 -21.69
CA LEU A 178 -2.80 -7.90 -20.68
C LEU A 178 -2.32 -7.51 -19.27
N ILE A 179 -1.07 -7.85 -18.94
CA ILE A 179 -0.49 -7.58 -17.62
C ILE A 179 -0.16 -6.09 -17.47
N VAL A 180 0.39 -5.44 -18.50
CA VAL A 180 0.71 -4.00 -18.46
C VAL A 180 -0.55 -3.15 -18.26
N PHE A 181 -1.60 -3.40 -19.04
CA PHE A 181 -2.86 -2.67 -18.87
C PHE A 181 -3.56 -3.01 -17.55
N PHE A 182 -3.42 -4.24 -17.05
CA PHE A 182 -3.88 -4.58 -15.70
C PHE A 182 -3.17 -3.77 -14.62
N ILE A 183 -1.86 -3.58 -14.73
CA ILE A 183 -1.08 -2.75 -13.80
C ILE A 183 -1.58 -1.30 -13.84
N PHE A 184 -1.75 -0.72 -15.03
CA PHE A 184 -2.19 0.67 -15.17
C PHE A 184 -3.62 0.88 -14.66
N LEU A 185 -4.56 0.05 -15.10
CA LEU A 185 -5.99 0.23 -14.81
C LEU A 185 -6.37 -0.26 -13.42
N VAL A 186 -6.04 -1.51 -13.08
CA VAL A 186 -6.51 -2.17 -11.85
C VAL A 186 -5.56 -1.89 -10.68
N SER A 187 -4.25 -1.97 -10.91
CA SER A 187 -3.25 -1.87 -9.82
C SER A 187 -2.82 -0.44 -9.50
N ASN A 188 -3.31 0.56 -10.25
CA ASN A 188 -2.91 1.96 -10.09
C ASN A 188 -4.13 2.89 -10.17
N ILE A 189 -4.61 3.22 -11.37
CA ILE A 189 -5.67 4.23 -11.59
C ILE A 189 -6.96 3.89 -10.84
N GLY A 190 -7.35 2.61 -10.83
CA GLY A 190 -8.58 2.14 -10.21
C GLY A 190 -8.67 2.41 -8.71
N GLY A 191 -7.55 2.63 -8.01
CA GLY A 191 -7.53 2.97 -6.58
C GLY A 191 -7.77 4.45 -6.25
N SER A 192 -7.99 5.31 -7.26
CA SER A 192 -7.92 6.76 -7.06
C SER A 192 -9.14 7.41 -6.37
N LEU A 193 -10.27 6.71 -6.22
CA LEU A 193 -11.51 7.34 -5.72
C LEU A 193 -11.68 7.28 -4.20
N THR A 194 -10.86 6.52 -3.48
CA THR A 194 -10.92 6.50 -2.01
C THR A 194 -9.52 6.48 -1.40
N PRO A 195 -9.36 6.94 -0.15
CA PRO A 195 -8.11 6.79 0.58
C PRO A 195 -7.68 5.34 0.82
N ILE A 196 -8.59 4.38 0.69
CA ILE A 196 -8.30 2.96 0.90
C ILE A 196 -7.71 2.34 -0.38
N GLY A 197 -8.02 2.94 -1.53
CA GLY A 197 -7.66 2.42 -2.84
C GLY A 197 -6.15 2.34 -3.09
N ASP A 198 -5.39 3.34 -2.64
CA ASP A 198 -3.96 3.47 -2.94
C ASP A 198 -3.16 4.06 -1.75
N PRO A 199 -2.01 3.48 -1.37
CA PRO A 199 -1.07 4.00 -0.37
C PRO A 199 -0.93 5.52 -0.22
N PRO A 200 -0.67 6.32 -1.28
CA PRO A 200 -0.46 7.76 -1.13
C PRO A 200 -1.73 8.50 -0.73
N LEU A 201 -2.90 8.03 -1.17
CA LEU A 201 -4.19 8.62 -0.80
C LEU A 201 -4.53 8.32 0.66
N PHE A 202 -4.17 7.13 1.14
CA PHE A 202 -4.31 6.80 2.55
C PHE A 202 -3.45 7.72 3.43
N LEU A 203 -2.20 7.97 3.01
CA LEU A 203 -1.30 8.88 3.71
C LEU A 203 -1.87 10.30 3.75
N GLY A 204 -2.47 10.78 2.66
CA GLY A 204 -3.19 12.05 2.63
C GLY A 204 -4.34 12.09 3.65
N PHE A 205 -5.13 11.02 3.74
CA PHE A 205 -6.22 10.90 4.71
C PHE A 205 -5.72 10.91 6.17
N LEU A 206 -4.61 10.22 6.47
CA LEU A 206 -3.98 10.27 7.80
C LEU A 206 -3.52 11.70 8.17
N ARG A 207 -3.19 12.51 7.16
CA ARG A 207 -2.82 13.93 7.30
C ARG A 207 -4.03 14.88 7.28
N GLY A 208 -5.25 14.34 7.34
CA GLY A 208 -6.48 15.11 7.50
C GLY A 208 -7.21 15.46 6.20
N VAL A 209 -6.80 14.91 5.05
CA VAL A 209 -7.58 15.05 3.80
C VAL A 209 -8.93 14.34 3.97
N PRO A 210 -10.07 15.00 3.69
CA PRO A 210 -11.39 14.38 3.84
C PRO A 210 -11.55 13.12 2.97
N PHE A 211 -12.25 12.11 3.48
CA PHE A 211 -12.41 10.82 2.79
C PHE A 211 -12.92 10.96 1.35
N PHE A 212 -13.99 11.74 1.15
CA PHE A 212 -14.62 11.93 -0.16
C PHE A 212 -13.94 12.96 -1.07
N TRP A 213 -12.89 13.65 -0.60
CA TRP A 213 -12.15 14.60 -1.42
C TRP A 213 -11.56 13.93 -2.68
N THR A 214 -10.99 12.74 -2.49
CA THR A 214 -10.42 11.91 -3.57
C THR A 214 -11.45 11.60 -4.66
N THR A 215 -12.65 11.17 -4.26
CA THR A 215 -13.76 10.94 -5.19
C THR A 215 -14.12 12.21 -5.96
N THR A 216 -14.29 13.34 -5.28
CA THR A 216 -14.72 14.57 -5.95
C THR A 216 -13.66 15.18 -6.86
N ALA A 217 -12.39 15.10 -6.47
CA ALA A 217 -11.29 15.72 -7.20
C ALA A 217 -10.78 14.84 -8.35
N LEU A 218 -10.74 13.52 -8.15
CA LEU A 218 -10.07 12.60 -9.07
C LEU A 218 -11.03 11.82 -9.97
N LEU A 219 -12.34 11.77 -9.68
CA LEU A 219 -13.29 11.02 -10.51
C LEU A 219 -13.28 11.39 -12.00
N PRO A 220 -13.31 12.69 -12.39
CA PRO A 220 -13.27 13.04 -13.82
C PRO A 220 -11.97 12.60 -14.50
N HIS A 221 -10.85 12.77 -13.80
CA HIS A 221 -9.52 12.41 -14.28
C HIS A 221 -9.36 10.90 -14.41
N MET A 222 -9.80 10.15 -13.40
CA MET A 222 -9.81 8.69 -13.41
C MET A 222 -10.66 8.17 -14.57
N LEU A 223 -11.88 8.70 -14.75
CA LEU A 223 -12.79 8.26 -15.80
C LEU A 223 -12.18 8.51 -17.18
N LEU A 224 -11.67 9.72 -17.42
CA LEU A 224 -11.05 10.08 -18.70
C LEU A 224 -9.91 9.13 -19.06
N ILE A 225 -8.95 8.94 -18.15
CA ILE A 225 -7.77 8.09 -18.41
C ILE A 225 -8.19 6.62 -18.52
N SER A 226 -9.09 6.14 -17.66
CA SER A 226 -9.56 4.75 -17.69
C SER A 226 -10.27 4.41 -18.99
N VAL A 227 -11.13 5.31 -19.49
CA VAL A 227 -11.83 5.13 -20.77
C VAL A 227 -10.84 5.07 -21.92
N ILE A 228 -9.88 6.01 -21.97
CA ILE A 228 -8.83 6.02 -23.01
C ILE A 228 -8.05 4.72 -22.98
N LEU A 229 -7.58 4.28 -21.81
CA LEU A 229 -6.78 3.06 -21.67
C LEU A 229 -7.58 1.80 -21.97
N LEU A 230 -8.87 1.72 -21.60
CA LEU A 230 -9.74 0.60 -21.94
C LEU A 230 -10.00 0.50 -23.44
N ILE A 231 -10.18 1.63 -24.13
CA ILE A 231 -10.33 1.66 -25.59
C ILE A 231 -9.03 1.21 -26.26
N LEU A 232 -7.90 1.79 -25.86
CA LEU A 232 -6.59 1.40 -26.38
C LEU A 232 -6.29 -0.08 -26.13
N PHE A 233 -6.59 -0.56 -24.94
CA PHE A 233 -6.47 -1.98 -24.58
C PHE A 233 -7.30 -2.84 -25.51
N PHE A 234 -8.59 -2.53 -25.69
CA PHE A 234 -9.49 -3.33 -26.52
C PHE A 234 -9.02 -3.40 -27.97
N ILE A 235 -8.56 -2.27 -28.54
CA ILE A 235 -7.99 -2.23 -29.88
C ILE A 235 -6.74 -3.13 -29.94
N PHE A 236 -5.80 -2.95 -29.01
CA PHE A 236 -4.53 -3.66 -29.03
C PHE A 236 -4.72 -5.17 -28.81
N ASP A 237 -5.54 -5.58 -27.84
CA ASP A 237 -5.84 -6.99 -27.59
C ASP A 237 -6.58 -7.63 -28.75
N THR A 238 -7.48 -6.91 -29.42
CA THR A 238 -8.16 -7.41 -30.63
C THR A 238 -7.18 -7.62 -31.78
N LEU A 239 -6.23 -6.71 -32.00
CA LEU A 239 -5.21 -6.86 -33.03
C LEU A 239 -4.31 -8.06 -32.76
N MET A 240 -3.87 -8.24 -31.50
CA MET A 240 -3.05 -9.39 -31.12
C MET A 240 -3.84 -10.70 -31.22
N PHE A 241 -5.10 -10.72 -30.77
CA PHE A 241 -5.96 -11.90 -30.86
C PHE A 241 -6.18 -12.34 -32.31
N LYS A 242 -6.40 -11.39 -33.22
CA LYS A 242 -6.53 -11.68 -34.66
C LYS A 242 -5.23 -12.22 -35.26
N ARG A 243 -4.07 -11.67 -34.87
CA ARG A 243 -2.75 -12.18 -35.30
C ARG A 243 -2.45 -13.59 -34.80
N GLU A 244 -3.08 -14.00 -33.70
CA GLU A 244 -2.97 -15.34 -33.14
C GLU A 244 -3.91 -16.37 -33.78
N GLY A 245 -4.74 -15.97 -34.75
CA GLY A 245 -5.69 -16.82 -35.47
C GLY A 245 -7.15 -16.66 -34.99
N GLY A 246 -7.40 -15.93 -33.91
CA GLY A 246 -8.76 -15.59 -33.44
C GLY A 246 -9.60 -16.78 -32.95
N VAL A 247 -8.99 -17.96 -32.78
CA VAL A 247 -9.69 -19.16 -32.31
C VAL A 247 -9.48 -19.30 -30.80
N VAL A 248 -10.57 -19.45 -30.08
CA VAL A 248 -10.55 -19.82 -28.66
C VAL A 248 -10.56 -21.35 -28.59
N PRO A 249 -9.56 -21.99 -27.95
CA PRO A 249 -9.57 -23.43 -27.74
C PRO A 249 -10.85 -23.89 -27.04
N ASP A 250 -11.40 -25.02 -27.49
CA ASP A 250 -12.53 -25.66 -26.83
C ASP A 250 -12.05 -26.86 -26.02
N ASP A 251 -11.78 -26.60 -24.75
CA ASP A 251 -11.13 -27.57 -23.84
C ASP A 251 -12.12 -28.59 -23.27
N GLY A 252 -13.38 -28.60 -23.73
CA GLY A 252 -14.46 -29.46 -23.23
C GLY A 252 -14.97 -29.12 -21.82
N THR A 253 -14.31 -28.21 -21.11
CA THR A 253 -14.72 -27.71 -19.79
C THR A 253 -15.45 -26.39 -19.92
N ASN A 254 -16.67 -26.31 -19.36
CA ASN A 254 -17.46 -25.10 -19.25
C ASN A 254 -18.00 -24.98 -17.81
N GLU A 255 -17.12 -24.60 -16.89
CA GLU A 255 -17.49 -24.33 -15.51
C GLU A 255 -17.96 -22.87 -15.38
N PRO A 256 -19.16 -22.62 -14.82
CA PRO A 256 -19.65 -21.26 -14.62
C PRO A 256 -18.75 -20.50 -13.65
N VAL A 257 -18.63 -19.19 -13.89
CA VAL A 257 -17.88 -18.30 -12.99
C VAL A 257 -18.54 -18.27 -11.62
N ARG A 258 -17.78 -18.62 -10.58
CA ARG A 258 -18.22 -18.61 -9.18
C ARG A 258 -17.22 -17.82 -8.35
N VAL A 259 -17.74 -17.01 -7.44
CA VAL A 259 -16.92 -16.34 -6.43
C VAL A 259 -17.07 -17.11 -5.13
N GLU A 260 -16.00 -17.76 -4.71
CA GLU A 260 -15.91 -18.47 -3.44
C GLU A 260 -15.28 -17.56 -2.38
N GLY A 261 -15.58 -17.82 -1.11
CA GLY A 261 -15.06 -16.98 -0.02
C GLY A 261 -15.73 -15.62 0.12
N LEU A 262 -16.94 -15.44 -0.44
CA LEU A 262 -17.74 -14.20 -0.35
C LEU A 262 -17.93 -13.67 1.08
N PHE A 263 -17.85 -14.53 2.09
CA PHE A 263 -17.89 -14.12 3.48
C PHE A 263 -16.75 -13.13 3.85
N ASN A 264 -15.61 -13.19 3.16
CA ASN A 264 -14.54 -12.20 3.33
C ASN A 264 -14.94 -10.78 2.92
N LEU A 265 -15.99 -10.59 2.11
CA LEU A 265 -16.54 -9.26 1.82
C LEU A 265 -17.08 -8.58 3.09
N VAL A 266 -17.56 -9.35 4.08
CA VAL A 266 -18.00 -8.81 5.37
C VAL A 266 -16.81 -8.22 6.13
N PHE A 267 -15.67 -8.92 6.15
CA PHE A 267 -14.44 -8.43 6.77
C PHE A 267 -13.85 -7.24 6.03
N LEU A 268 -13.94 -7.24 4.69
CA LEU A 268 -13.50 -6.13 3.87
C LEU A 268 -14.33 -4.87 4.16
N PHE A 269 -15.66 -5.02 4.21
CA PHE A 269 -16.55 -3.95 4.61
C PHE A 269 -16.26 -3.48 6.04
N GLY A 270 -15.91 -4.40 6.95
CA GLY A 270 -15.45 -4.07 8.30
C GLY A 270 -14.20 -3.20 8.33
N ILE A 271 -13.20 -3.49 7.47
CA ILE A 271 -12.00 -2.66 7.31
C ILE A 271 -12.37 -1.26 6.79
N ILE A 272 -13.21 -1.18 5.76
CA ILE A 272 -13.68 0.08 5.19
C ILE A 272 -14.42 0.91 6.24
N ALA A 273 -15.34 0.27 6.99
CA ALA A 273 -16.09 0.91 8.07
C ALA A 273 -15.16 1.41 9.20
N ALA A 274 -14.11 0.65 9.54
CA ALA A 274 -13.12 1.06 10.53
C ALA A 274 -12.35 2.32 10.09
N VAL A 275 -11.95 2.38 8.81
CA VAL A 275 -11.28 3.57 8.24
C VAL A 275 -12.23 4.76 8.24
N LEU A 276 -13.47 4.60 7.77
CA LEU A 276 -14.49 5.65 7.77
C LEU A 276 -14.76 6.18 9.18
N MET A 277 -14.90 5.29 10.17
CA MET A 277 -15.10 5.65 11.57
C MET A 277 -13.97 6.53 12.10
N SER A 278 -12.71 6.24 11.77
CA SER A 278 -11.57 7.06 12.19
C SER A 278 -11.59 8.48 11.62
N GLY A 279 -12.23 8.67 10.46
CA GLY A 279 -12.37 9.98 9.83
C GLY A 279 -13.57 10.79 10.35
N THR A 280 -14.61 10.12 10.84
CA THR A 280 -15.87 10.77 11.24
C THR A 280 -15.95 11.05 12.74
N PHE A 281 -15.45 10.13 13.57
CA PHE A 281 -15.54 10.25 15.02
C PHE A 281 -14.24 10.79 15.63
N LYS A 282 -14.36 11.67 16.61
CA LYS A 282 -13.22 12.20 17.38
C LYS A 282 -13.45 11.91 18.86
N TRP A 283 -12.82 10.85 19.39
CA TRP A 283 -13.03 10.36 20.75
C TRP A 283 -11.98 10.87 21.75
N GLY A 284 -11.21 11.89 21.37
CA GLY A 284 -10.11 12.44 22.16
C GLY A 284 -8.75 11.86 21.80
N GLU A 285 -7.73 12.27 22.54
CA GLU A 285 -6.32 11.95 22.29
C GLU A 285 -5.63 11.34 23.50
N VAL A 286 -4.62 10.51 23.24
CA VAL A 286 -3.68 9.96 24.21
C VAL A 286 -2.27 10.34 23.77
N ASN A 287 -1.44 10.75 24.72
CA ASN A 287 -0.05 11.06 24.46
C ASN A 287 0.81 9.80 24.64
N ILE A 288 1.46 9.35 23.59
CA ILE A 288 2.42 8.23 23.60
C ILE A 288 3.80 8.84 23.30
N LEU A 289 4.67 8.93 24.32
CA LEU A 289 6.06 9.39 24.18
C LEU A 289 6.18 10.77 23.49
N GLY A 290 5.28 11.70 23.82
CA GLY A 290 5.19 13.03 23.22
C GLY A 290 4.27 13.10 22.01
N VAL A 291 3.94 11.98 21.36
CA VAL A 291 3.11 11.94 20.15
C VAL A 291 1.63 11.84 20.54
N HIS A 292 0.83 12.81 20.06
CA HIS A 292 -0.62 12.80 20.24
C HIS A 292 -1.26 11.81 19.26
N VAL A 293 -1.79 10.70 19.79
CA VAL A 293 -2.49 9.66 19.04
C VAL A 293 -3.97 9.70 19.40
N TYR A 294 -4.85 9.69 18.40
CA TYR A 294 -6.29 9.73 18.65
C TYR A 294 -6.86 8.34 18.96
N TRP A 295 -7.84 8.26 19.88
CA TRP A 295 -8.47 6.97 20.24
C TRP A 295 -9.13 6.28 19.04
N GLN A 296 -9.73 7.05 18.13
CA GLN A 296 -10.34 6.49 16.92
C GLN A 296 -9.33 5.83 15.97
N ASN A 297 -8.06 6.25 15.99
CA ASN A 297 -7.01 5.63 15.17
C ASN A 297 -6.64 4.25 15.72
N ILE A 298 -6.47 4.15 17.04
CA ILE A 298 -6.19 2.88 17.71
C ILE A 298 -7.37 1.92 17.55
N ALA A 299 -8.61 2.42 17.70
CA ALA A 299 -9.81 1.61 17.46
C ALA A 299 -9.88 1.09 16.02
N ARG A 300 -9.57 1.93 15.02
CA ARG A 300 -9.46 1.51 13.62
C ARG A 300 -8.42 0.41 13.45
N GLU A 301 -7.21 0.59 13.99
CA GLU A 301 -6.13 -0.39 13.86
C GLU A 301 -6.50 -1.73 14.50
N ALA A 302 -7.08 -1.70 15.70
CA ALA A 302 -7.58 -2.89 16.38
C ALA A 302 -8.67 -3.61 15.57
N LEU A 303 -9.60 -2.87 14.96
CA LEU A 303 -10.63 -3.44 14.10
C LEU A 303 -10.08 -4.03 12.81
N ILE A 304 -9.11 -3.37 12.17
CA ILE A 304 -8.43 -3.90 10.97
C ILE A 304 -7.73 -5.22 11.31
N ILE A 305 -7.00 -5.25 12.42
CA ILE A 305 -6.35 -6.47 12.93
C ILE A 305 -7.38 -7.56 13.18
N LEU A 306 -8.48 -7.23 13.88
CA LEU A 306 -9.56 -8.16 14.16
C LEU A 306 -10.17 -8.74 12.87
N MET A 307 -10.50 -7.90 11.88
CA MET A 307 -11.06 -8.36 10.60
C MET A 307 -10.09 -9.29 9.85
N GLY A 308 -8.80 -8.95 9.83
CA GLY A 308 -7.77 -9.79 9.23
C GLY A 308 -7.62 -11.14 9.94
N LEU A 309 -7.60 -11.14 11.28
CA LEU A 309 -7.53 -12.38 12.09
C LEU A 309 -8.79 -13.24 11.94
N LEU A 310 -9.98 -12.64 11.90
CA LEU A 310 -11.23 -13.36 11.63
C LEU A 310 -11.20 -13.97 10.23
N SER A 311 -10.74 -13.23 9.22
CA SER A 311 -10.55 -13.79 7.88
C SER A 311 -9.56 -14.97 7.87
N LEU A 312 -8.45 -14.90 8.63
CA LEU A 312 -7.53 -16.03 8.81
C LEU A 312 -8.18 -17.22 9.53
N LYS A 313 -9.11 -16.98 10.46
CA LYS A 313 -9.84 -18.05 11.14
C LYS A 313 -10.86 -18.74 10.23
N TYR A 314 -11.63 -17.98 9.45
CA TYR A 314 -12.71 -18.52 8.62
C TYR A 314 -12.25 -19.04 7.26
N THR A 315 -11.15 -18.50 6.71
CA THR A 315 -10.60 -18.95 5.42
C THR A 315 -9.14 -19.37 5.54
N PRO A 316 -8.78 -20.32 6.43
CA PRO A 316 -7.40 -20.54 6.89
C PRO A 316 -6.34 -20.58 5.81
N PHE A 317 -5.10 -20.21 6.16
CA PHE A 317 -3.95 -20.21 5.23
C PHE A 317 -3.75 -21.57 4.55
N SER A 318 -3.97 -22.67 5.27
CA SER A 318 -3.92 -24.04 4.75
C SER A 318 -5.21 -24.51 4.08
N GLY A 319 -6.21 -23.64 3.96
CA GLY A 319 -7.49 -23.92 3.33
C GLY A 319 -7.40 -23.82 1.81
N GLU A 320 -8.35 -24.49 1.15
CA GLU A 320 -8.42 -24.61 -0.31
C GLU A 320 -8.47 -23.25 -1.03
N LEU A 321 -9.18 -22.27 -0.46
CA LEU A 321 -9.34 -20.94 -1.06
C LEU A 321 -8.01 -20.20 -1.24
N ARG A 322 -7.23 -20.09 -0.15
CA ARG A 322 -5.94 -19.38 -0.15
C ARG A 322 -4.86 -20.14 -0.92
N GLN A 323 -4.89 -21.47 -0.90
CA GLN A 323 -3.98 -22.29 -1.69
C GLN A 323 -4.26 -22.18 -3.20
N SER A 324 -5.53 -22.17 -3.60
CA SER A 324 -5.92 -21.95 -5.00
C SER A 324 -5.54 -20.55 -5.51
N ASN A 325 -5.47 -19.58 -4.59
CA ASN A 325 -4.96 -18.23 -4.83
C ASN A 325 -3.42 -18.13 -4.68
N GLU A 326 -2.69 -19.26 -4.59
CA GLU A 326 -1.29 -19.38 -4.12
C GLU A 326 -0.85 -18.21 -3.24
N PHE A 327 -1.65 -17.96 -2.19
CA PHE A 327 -1.43 -16.85 -1.29
C PHE A 327 -0.11 -17.05 -0.54
N SER A 328 0.77 -16.07 -0.63
CA SER A 328 2.04 -16.02 0.09
C SER A 328 2.14 -14.71 0.87
N TRP A 329 2.92 -14.74 1.96
CA TRP A 329 3.19 -13.55 2.77
C TRP A 329 4.31 -12.68 2.20
N GLU A 330 5.02 -13.19 1.20
CA GLU A 330 6.20 -12.56 0.62
C GLU A 330 5.90 -11.16 0.05
N PRO A 331 4.80 -10.90 -0.69
CA PRO A 331 4.50 -9.55 -1.19
C PRO A 331 4.30 -8.53 -0.07
N ILE A 332 3.59 -8.88 1.00
CA ILE A 332 3.35 -7.95 2.12
C ILE A 332 4.60 -7.78 3.00
N GLU A 333 5.40 -8.84 3.15
CA GLU A 333 6.70 -8.75 3.83
C GLU A 333 7.68 -7.82 3.07
N GLU A 334 7.69 -7.89 1.74
CA GLU A 334 8.50 -7.00 0.88
C GLU A 334 8.04 -5.55 1.01
N VAL A 335 6.73 -5.31 0.86
CA VAL A 335 6.14 -3.97 1.03
C VAL A 335 6.48 -3.41 2.40
N ALA A 336 6.35 -4.17 3.48
CA ALA A 336 6.70 -3.71 4.84
C ALA A 336 8.17 -3.26 4.93
N LYS A 337 9.10 -4.08 4.44
CA LYS A 337 10.55 -3.79 4.48
C LYS A 337 10.91 -2.56 3.64
N VAL A 338 10.35 -2.47 2.43
CA VAL A 338 10.62 -1.36 1.51
C VAL A 338 10.04 -0.07 2.06
N PHE A 339 8.77 -0.08 2.46
CA PHE A 339 8.09 1.12 2.96
C PHE A 339 8.65 1.62 4.29
N ALA A 340 9.17 0.76 5.18
CA ALA A 340 9.88 1.23 6.37
C ALA A 340 11.03 2.19 6.01
N GLY A 341 11.81 1.87 4.98
CA GLY A 341 12.86 2.75 4.46
C GLY A 341 12.30 4.03 3.83
N ILE A 342 11.21 3.92 3.07
CA ILE A 342 10.55 5.07 2.44
C ILE A 342 10.04 6.05 3.51
N PHE A 343 9.31 5.56 4.52
CA PHE A 343 8.78 6.38 5.60
C PHE A 343 9.87 7.02 6.47
N MET A 344 11.00 6.33 6.65
CA MET A 344 12.16 6.94 7.32
C MET A 344 12.73 8.10 6.50
N THR A 345 12.92 7.89 5.20
CA THR A 345 13.63 8.85 4.34
C THR A 345 12.75 10.01 3.84
N ILE A 346 11.42 9.87 3.91
CA ILE A 346 10.48 10.92 3.46
C ILE A 346 10.30 12.07 4.47
N ILE A 347 10.70 11.88 5.74
CA ILE A 347 10.64 12.89 6.81
C ILE A 347 11.10 14.29 6.35
N PRO A 348 12.31 14.48 5.78
CA PRO A 348 12.79 15.79 5.38
C PRO A 348 11.95 16.40 4.24
N ALA A 349 11.50 15.58 3.30
CA ALA A 349 10.65 16.05 2.20
C ALA A 349 9.31 16.59 2.73
N LEU A 350 8.70 15.89 3.68
CA LEU A 350 7.44 16.32 4.30
C LEU A 350 7.62 17.56 5.18
N ALA A 351 8.73 17.64 5.92
CA ALA A 351 9.05 18.81 6.74
C ALA A 351 9.25 20.06 5.86
N ILE A 352 10.04 19.94 4.78
CA ILE A 352 10.27 21.03 3.81
C ILE A 352 8.96 21.45 3.14
N LEU A 353 8.11 20.50 2.71
CA LEU A 353 6.81 20.81 2.11
C LEU A 353 5.87 21.51 3.10
N LYS A 354 5.88 21.11 4.38
CA LYS A 354 5.08 21.73 5.44
C LYS A 354 5.54 23.17 5.74
N ALA A 355 6.81 23.47 5.56
CA ALA A 355 7.35 24.84 5.69
C ALA A 355 6.89 25.77 4.54
N GLY A 356 6.31 25.24 3.46
CA GLY A 356 5.69 26.05 2.41
C GLY A 356 6.68 27.01 1.75
N GLU A 357 6.32 28.30 1.69
CA GLU A 357 7.15 29.37 1.13
C GLU A 357 8.41 29.67 1.94
N GLU A 358 8.46 29.26 3.21
CA GLU A 358 9.66 29.36 4.05
C GLU A 358 10.57 28.12 3.90
N GLY A 359 10.07 27.09 3.21
CA GLY A 359 10.79 25.86 2.93
C GLY A 359 11.67 25.96 1.70
N ALA A 360 12.65 25.07 1.60
CA ALA A 360 13.57 25.03 0.47
C ALA A 360 12.91 24.68 -0.89
N LEU A 361 11.62 24.32 -0.91
CA LEU A 361 10.81 24.07 -2.12
C LEU A 361 9.86 25.24 -2.47
N ALA A 362 10.02 26.42 -1.87
CA ALA A 362 9.17 27.60 -2.10
C ALA A 362 8.94 27.93 -3.59
N GLY A 363 9.99 27.89 -4.41
CA GLY A 363 9.90 28.18 -5.84
C GLY A 363 9.01 27.21 -6.63
N LEU A 364 8.95 25.94 -6.21
CA LEU A 364 8.07 24.93 -6.81
C LEU A 364 6.61 25.17 -6.39
N ILE A 365 6.38 25.49 -5.11
CA ILE A 365 5.05 25.77 -4.58
C ILE A 365 4.45 27.01 -5.25
N GLY A 366 5.23 28.08 -5.40
CA GLY A 366 4.81 29.29 -6.11
C GLY A 366 4.47 29.04 -7.58
N ALA A 367 5.15 28.11 -8.25
CA ALA A 367 4.85 27.73 -9.63
C ALA A 367 3.56 26.89 -9.78
N MET A 368 3.12 26.19 -8.72
CA MET A 368 1.87 25.40 -8.73
C MET A 368 0.63 26.21 -8.33
N GLN A 369 0.81 27.36 -7.68
CA GLN A 369 -0.27 28.27 -7.30
C GLN A 369 -0.62 29.30 -8.39
N GLN A 370 0.23 29.41 -9.42
CA GLN A 370 -0.03 30.14 -10.67
C GLN A 370 -0.80 29.24 -11.63
#